data_AF-A0A429TBK9-F1
#
_entry.id   AF-A0A429TBK9-F1
#
_cell.length_a   1.000
_cell.length_b   1.000
_cell.length_c   1.000
_cell.angle_alpha   90.00
_cell.angle_beta   90.00
_cell.angle_gamma   90.00
#
_symmetry.space_group_name_H-M   'P 1'
#
loop_
_entity.id
_entity.type
_entity.pdbx_description
1 polymer ?
#
loop_
_entity_poly.entity_id
_entity_poly.type
_entity_poly.pdbx_seq_one_letter_code
_entity_poly.pdbx_strand_id
1 'polypeptide(L)'
;MTSDKARKLFEALDLDEDGTLTREEVITALRTKGPSLAAAGDLPFWGLGDADASSALFDSADQNGDTVLTLEEFAAVVDRRFGWR
;
A
#
# COMPACT_ATOMS: atom_id res chain seq x y z
N MET A 1 2.75 -13.79 10.44
CA MET A 1 4.04 -13.09 10.29
C MET A 1 3.88 -12.17 9.11
N THR A 2 3.98 -10.87 9.33
CA THR A 2 3.82 -9.86 8.29
C THR A 2 5.02 -9.92 7.36
N SER A 3 4.80 -9.98 6.05
CA SER A 3 5.90 -10.10 5.07
C SER A 3 6.78 -8.85 5.08
N ASP A 4 8.11 -9.00 5.13
CA ASP A 4 9.06 -7.87 5.24
C ASP A 4 8.92 -6.87 4.07
N LYS A 5 8.48 -7.36 2.91
CA LYS A 5 8.16 -6.54 1.74
C LYS A 5 6.94 -5.65 1.95
N ALA A 6 5.90 -6.19 2.59
CA ALA A 6 4.69 -5.43 2.90
C ALA A 6 5.02 -4.29 3.87
N ARG A 7 5.88 -4.55 4.87
CA ARG A 7 6.36 -3.53 5.81
C ARG A 7 7.14 -2.41 5.12
N LYS A 8 8.14 -2.76 4.30
CA LYS A 8 8.91 -1.75 3.55
C LYS A 8 8.04 -0.92 2.63
N LEU A 9 7.06 -1.55 1.98
CA LEU A 9 6.14 -0.86 1.10
C LEU A 9 5.24 0.09 1.90
N PHE A 10 4.73 -0.37 3.04
CA PHE A 10 3.94 0.43 3.96
C PHE A 10 4.72 1.67 4.42
N GLU A 11 5.94 1.48 4.93
CA GLU A 11 6.84 2.57 5.34
C GLU A 11 7.19 3.53 4.20
N ALA A 12 7.18 3.07 2.95
CA ALA A 12 7.41 3.94 1.81
C ALA A 12 6.19 4.80 1.46
N LEU A 13 4.98 4.28 1.70
CA LEU A 13 3.70 4.92 1.43
C LEU A 13 3.26 5.87 2.54
N ASP A 14 3.64 5.57 3.78
CA ASP A 14 3.41 6.37 4.98
C ASP A 14 4.28 7.63 4.87
N LEU A 15 3.63 8.79 4.65
CA LEU A 15 4.33 10.04 4.37
C LEU A 15 4.56 10.84 5.64
N ASP A 16 3.67 10.73 6.61
CA ASP A 16 3.78 11.40 7.90
C ASP A 16 4.34 10.51 9.03
N GLU A 17 4.61 9.24 8.72
CA GLU A 17 5.21 8.25 9.62
C GLU A 17 4.36 8.02 10.89
N ASP A 18 3.04 8.11 10.75
CA ASP A 18 2.09 7.94 11.86
C ASP A 18 1.73 6.47 12.13
N GLY A 19 2.16 5.55 11.25
CA GLY A 19 1.90 4.12 11.35
C GLY A 19 0.55 3.69 10.78
N THR A 20 -0.14 4.59 10.07
CA THR A 20 -1.35 4.33 9.29
C THR A 20 -1.17 4.86 7.87
N LEU A 21 -2.02 4.40 6.94
CA LEU A 21 -2.05 4.95 5.59
C LEU A 21 -3.42 5.54 5.34
N THR A 22 -3.47 6.83 5.05
CA THR A 22 -4.69 7.46 4.55
C THR A 22 -4.80 7.29 3.04
N ARG A 23 -6.03 7.41 2.51
CA ARG A 23 -6.28 7.34 1.06
C ARG A 23 -5.44 8.37 0.29
N GLU A 24 -5.30 9.57 0.84
CA GLU A 24 -4.55 10.65 0.21
C GLU A 24 -3.06 10.35 0.15
N GLU A 25 -2.50 9.76 1.20
CA GLU A 25 -1.09 9.36 1.23
C GLU A 25 -0.81 8.22 0.28
N VAL A 26 -1.66 7.19 0.25
CA VAL A 26 -1.51 6.08 -0.71
C VAL A 26 -1.51 6.61 -2.14
N ILE A 27 -2.44 7.49 -2.50
CA ILE A 27 -2.50 8.06 -3.85
C ILE A 27 -1.27 8.94 -4.13
N THR A 28 -0.88 9.79 -3.18
CA THR A 28 0.24 10.72 -3.33
C THR A 28 1.57 9.98 -3.42
N ALA A 29 1.81 9.02 -2.54
CA ALA A 29 3.01 8.20 -2.49
C ALA A 29 3.11 7.27 -3.71
N LEU A 30 2.01 6.67 -4.19
CA LEU A 30 2.04 5.89 -5.43
C LEU A 30 2.33 6.75 -6.66
N ARG A 31 1.82 7.98 -6.71
CA ARG A 31 2.13 8.91 -7.81
C ARG A 31 3.58 9.41 -7.78
N THR A 32 4.12 9.67 -6.60
CA THR A 32 5.45 10.26 -6.43
C THR A 32 6.56 9.21 -6.37
N LYS A 33 6.39 8.20 -5.52
CA LYS A 33 7.37 7.12 -5.27
C LYS A 33 7.09 5.84 -6.04
N GLY A 34 5.90 5.67 -6.60
CA GLY A 34 5.56 4.48 -7.37
C GLY A 34 6.62 4.10 -8.41
N PRO A 35 7.05 4.98 -9.33
CA PRO A 35 8.05 4.64 -10.33
C PRO A 35 9.36 4.11 -9.70
N SER A 36 9.77 4.68 -8.57
CA SER A 36 10.95 4.26 -7.82
C SER A 36 10.75 2.91 -7.13
N LEU A 37 9.60 2.67 -6.52
CA LEU A 37 9.26 1.41 -5.86
C LEU A 37 9.09 0.25 -6.87
N ALA A 38 8.59 0.56 -8.06
CA ALA A 38 8.54 -0.40 -9.16
C ALA A 38 9.91 -0.68 -9.76
N ALA A 39 10.76 0.33 -9.89
CA ALA A 39 12.16 0.15 -10.28
C ALA A 39 12.95 -0.66 -9.24
N ALA A 40 12.64 -0.52 -7.96
CA ALA A 40 13.22 -1.31 -6.87
C ALA A 40 12.70 -2.77 -6.82
N GLY A 41 11.59 -3.06 -7.52
CA GLY A 41 10.95 -4.37 -7.49
C GLY A 41 10.14 -4.66 -6.22
N ASP A 42 9.97 -3.67 -5.34
CA ASP A 42 9.14 -3.73 -4.15
C ASP A 42 7.65 -3.53 -4.48
N LEU A 43 7.35 -2.89 -5.61
CA LEU A 43 6.00 -2.72 -6.15
C LEU A 43 5.89 -3.32 -7.54
N PRO A 44 4.96 -4.24 -7.81
CA PRO A 44 4.65 -4.60 -9.19
C PRO A 44 3.89 -3.48 -9.89
N PHE A 45 4.04 -3.45 -11.22
CA PHE A 45 3.58 -2.39 -12.12
C PHE A 45 2.09 -2.00 -11.98
N TRP A 46 1.24 -2.89 -11.45
CA TRP A 46 -0.18 -2.59 -11.23
C TRP A 46 -0.47 -1.78 -9.96
N GLY A 47 0.46 -1.71 -9.00
CA GLY A 47 0.36 -0.74 -7.90
C GLY A 47 0.67 0.69 -8.35
N LEU A 48 1.16 0.88 -9.58
CA LEU A 48 1.26 2.18 -10.27
C LEU A 48 -0.02 2.55 -11.02
N GLY A 49 -1.17 2.05 -10.57
CA GLY A 49 -2.43 2.43 -11.17
C GLY A 49 -2.76 3.90 -10.95
N ASP A 50 -3.67 4.43 -11.76
CA ASP A 50 -4.32 5.71 -11.52
C ASP A 50 -5.03 5.75 -10.15
N ALA A 51 -5.39 6.94 -9.68
CA ALA A 51 -6.00 7.15 -8.37
C ALA A 51 -7.19 6.21 -8.10
N ASP A 52 -7.97 5.85 -9.12
CA ASP A 52 -9.07 4.89 -9.03
C ASP A 52 -8.63 3.48 -8.61
N ALA A 53 -7.49 2.98 -9.13
CA ALA A 53 -6.98 1.66 -8.77
C ALA A 53 -6.48 1.65 -7.31
N SER A 54 -5.81 2.72 -6.89
CA SER A 54 -5.41 2.94 -5.50
C SER A 54 -6.63 3.03 -4.58
N SER A 55 -7.68 3.72 -5.02
CA SER A 55 -8.95 3.86 -4.31
C SER A 55 -9.64 2.50 -4.09
N ALA A 56 -9.70 1.66 -5.14
CA ALA A 56 -10.31 0.33 -5.06
C ALA A 56 -9.50 -0.65 -4.19
N LEU A 57 -8.16 -0.52 -4.20
CA LEU A 57 -7.31 -1.27 -3.28
C LEU A 57 -7.53 -0.83 -1.84
N PHE A 58 -7.60 0.48 -1.62
CA PHE A 58 -7.87 1.05 -0.31
C PHE A 58 -9.17 0.49 0.26
N ASP A 59 -10.27 0.60 -0.49
CA ASP A 59 -11.57 0.02 -0.12
C ASP A 59 -11.53 -1.50 0.14
N SER A 60 -10.66 -2.23 -0.56
CA SER A 60 -10.52 -3.67 -0.34
C SER A 60 -9.69 -4.02 0.89
N ALA A 61 -8.81 -3.10 1.33
CA ALA A 61 -7.96 -3.26 2.49
C ALA A 61 -8.60 -2.70 3.77
N ASP A 62 -9.42 -1.66 3.64
CA ASP A 62 -10.19 -1.02 4.71
C ASP A 62 -11.36 -1.94 5.11
N GLN A 63 -11.06 -2.96 5.91
CA GLN A 63 -12.04 -3.97 6.32
C GLN A 63 -12.95 -3.48 7.44
N ASN A 64 -12.46 -2.55 8.25
CA ASN A 64 -13.19 -1.98 9.38
C ASN A 64 -13.96 -0.71 9.00
N GLY A 65 -13.70 -0.12 7.83
CA GLY A 65 -14.37 1.06 7.31
C GLY A 65 -13.98 2.34 8.03
N ASP A 66 -12.79 2.39 8.64
CA ASP A 66 -12.31 3.54 9.41
C ASP A 66 -11.55 4.56 8.54
N THR A 67 -11.45 4.31 7.24
CA THR A 67 -10.80 5.17 6.24
C THR A 67 -9.30 5.35 6.44
N VAL A 68 -8.67 4.48 7.23
CA VAL A 68 -7.22 4.36 7.36
C VAL A 68 -6.82 2.89 7.15
N LEU A 69 -5.58 2.64 6.74
CA LEU A 69 -5.06 1.27 6.67
C LEU A 69 -3.94 1.11 7.67
N THR A 70 -4.11 0.15 8.58
CA THR A 70 -3.00 -0.30 9.42
C THR A 70 -2.05 -1.18 8.63
N LEU A 71 -0.83 -1.34 9.14
CA LEU A 71 0.15 -2.27 8.57
C LEU A 71 -0.42 -3.68 8.42
N GLU A 72 -1.24 -4.13 9.37
CA GLU A 72 -1.84 -5.47 9.37
C GLU A 72 -2.86 -5.63 8.24
N GLU A 73 -3.75 -4.66 8.06
CA GLU A 73 -4.77 -4.65 7.00
C GLU A 73 -4.13 -4.56 5.62
N PHE A 74 -3.19 -3.63 5.46
CA PHE A 74 -2.43 -3.48 4.22
C PHE A 74 -1.70 -4.78 3.88
N ALA A 75 -0.93 -5.31 4.84
CA ALA A 75 -0.17 -6.55 4.66
C ALA A 75 -1.07 -7.74 4.35
N ALA A 76 -2.23 -7.88 4.99
CA ALA A 76 -3.14 -8.98 4.73
C ALA A 76 -3.64 -8.98 3.27
N VAL A 77 -3.93 -7.80 2.72
CA VAL A 77 -4.35 -7.66 1.32
C VAL A 77 -3.18 -7.88 0.38
N VAL A 78 -2.05 -7.21 0.59
CA VAL A 78 -0.90 -7.33 -0.31
C VAL A 78 -0.30 -8.74 -0.29
N ASP A 79 -0.22 -9.39 0.88
CA ASP A 79 0.25 -10.76 1.03
C ASP A 79 -0.61 -11.75 0.25
N ARG A 80 -1.94 -11.68 0.44
CA ARG A 80 -2.89 -12.51 -0.30
C ARG A 80 -2.83 -12.25 -1.80
N ARG A 81 -2.66 -11.00 -2.20
CA ARG A 81 -2.74 -10.56 -3.59
C ARG A 81 -1.44 -10.85 -4.37
N PHE A 82 -0.29 -10.71 -3.73
CA PHE A 82 1.03 -10.99 -4.31
C PHE A 82 1.53 -12.41 -4.03
N GLY A 83 0.88 -13.13 -3.13
CA GLY A 83 1.36 -14.42 -2.64
C GLY A 83 2.68 -14.29 -1.88
N TRP A 84 2.89 -13.18 -1.16
CA TRP A 84 4.11 -12.93 -0.37
C TRP A 84 4.16 -13.74 0.94
N ARG A 85 3.74 -15.01 0.89
CA ARG A 85 3.79 -15.97 2.01
C ARG A 85 5.19 -16.46 2.34
#